data_AF-A0A109LYA5-F1
#
_entry.id   AF-A0A109LYA5-F1
#
_cell.length_a   1.000
_cell.length_b   1.000
_cell.length_c   1.000
_cell.angle_alpha   90.00
_cell.angle_beta   90.00
_cell.angle_gamma   90.00
#
_symmetry.space_group_name_H-M   'P 1'
#
loop_
_entity.id
_entity.type
_entity.pdbx_description
1 polymer ?
#
loop_
_entity_poly.entity_id
_entity_poly.type
_entity_poly.pdbx_seq_one_letter_code
_entity_poly.pdbx_strand_id
1 'polypeptide(L)'
;MNGPFEWAASIGTVLAASMIAFDMGRRATAWGFVLFCVVSTLWIYIGLTENAIPLAAMNGVLLLINAWGVWQYWFHPKNRT
;
A
#
# COMPACT_ATOMS: atom_id res chain seq x y z
N MET A 1 -9.13 -17.11 6.77
CA MET A 1 -10.02 -15.96 6.91
C MET A 1 -10.56 -15.83 8.34
N ASN A 2 -9.76 -15.25 9.25
CA ASN A 2 -10.10 -14.69 10.58
C ASN A 2 -8.83 -14.43 11.45
N GLY A 3 -7.64 -14.36 10.84
CA GLY A 3 -6.42 -14.04 11.59
C GLY A 3 -6.36 -12.56 11.99
N PRO A 4 -5.77 -12.19 13.14
CA PRO A 4 -5.54 -10.78 13.51
C PRO A 4 -4.72 -10.03 12.44
N PHE A 5 -3.90 -10.74 11.66
CA PHE A 5 -3.16 -10.18 10.53
C PHE A 5 -4.05 -9.70 9.38
N GLU A 6 -5.15 -10.41 9.07
CA GLU A 6 -6.07 -10.01 7.99
C GLU A 6 -6.85 -8.74 8.36
N TRP A 7 -7.27 -8.64 9.63
CA TRP A 7 -7.91 -7.42 10.16
C TRP A 7 -6.95 -6.24 10.15
N ALA A 8 -5.71 -6.45 10.61
CA ALA A 8 -4.68 -5.41 10.56
C ALA A 8 -4.37 -4.98 9.12
N ALA A 9 -4.27 -5.94 8.19
CA ALA A 9 -4.06 -5.65 6.77
C ALA A 9 -5.22 -4.85 6.18
N SER A 10 -6.47 -5.25 6.47
CA SER A 10 -7.67 -4.59 5.96
C SER A 10 -7.78 -3.15 6.48
N ILE A 11 -7.64 -2.96 7.80
CA ILE A 11 -7.66 -1.63 8.43
C ILE A 11 -6.53 -0.76 7.87
N GLY A 12 -5.32 -1.31 7.77
CA GLY A 12 -4.18 -0.62 7.17
C GLY A 12 -4.45 -0.19 5.72
N THR A 13 -5.13 -1.04 4.93
CA THR A 13 -5.50 -0.73 3.54
C THR A 13 -6.46 0.45 3.49
N VAL A 14 -7.49 0.44 4.34
CA VAL A 14 -8.50 1.52 4.42
C VAL A 14 -7.85 2.83 4.85
N LEU A 15 -6.97 2.80 5.84
CA LEU A 15 -6.24 4.00 6.29
C LEU A 15 -5.31 4.53 5.19
N ALA A 16 -4.56 3.66 4.53
CA ALA A 16 -3.67 4.07 3.43
C ALA A 16 -4.46 4.68 2.26
N ALA A 17 -5.58 4.06 1.88
CA ALA A 17 -6.49 4.59 0.86
C ALA A 17 -7.06 5.96 1.26
N SER A 18 -7.48 6.10 2.51
CA SER A 18 -8.00 7.36 3.04
C SER A 18 -6.94 8.46 3.01
N MET A 19 -5.70 8.16 3.42
CA MET A 19 -4.60 9.13 3.40
C MET A 19 -4.28 9.64 2.00
N ILE A 20 -4.33 8.75 1.00
CA ILE A 20 -4.13 9.15 -0.41
C ILE A 20 -5.33 9.98 -0.90
N ALA A 21 -6.56 9.56 -0.57
CA ALA A 21 -7.77 10.24 -1.03
C ALA A 21 -7.96 11.64 -0.43
N PHE A 22 -7.53 11.85 0.83
CA PHE A 22 -7.62 13.15 1.49
C PHE A 22 -6.62 14.20 0.94
N ASP A 23 -5.61 13.77 0.19
CA ASP A 23 -4.59 14.61 -0.47
C ASP A 23 -4.16 15.86 0.33
N MET A 24 -3.90 15.71 1.63
CA MET A 24 -3.51 16.79 2.56
C MET A 24 -2.08 17.32 2.32
N GLY A 25 -1.56 17.11 1.12
CA GLY A 25 -0.25 17.56 0.67
C GLY A 25 0.69 16.41 0.34
N ARG A 26 1.67 16.74 -0.50
CA ARG A 26 2.62 15.82 -1.13
C ARG A 26 3.30 14.84 -0.16
N ARG A 27 3.59 15.28 1.07
CA ARG A 27 4.20 14.42 2.09
C ARG A 27 3.21 13.41 2.66
N ALA A 28 1.96 13.80 2.90
CA ALA A 28 0.93 12.91 3.44
C ALA A 28 0.58 11.81 2.43
N THR A 29 0.40 12.17 1.15
CA THR A 29 0.14 11.23 0.06
C THR A 29 1.28 10.22 -0.10
N ALA A 30 2.54 10.68 0.04
CA ALA A 30 3.69 9.78 0.02
C ALA A 30 3.73 8.80 1.19
N TRP A 31 3.39 9.25 2.40
CA TRP A 31 3.25 8.37 3.55
C TRP A 31 2.10 7.36 3.37
N GLY A 32 1.01 7.76 2.69
CA GLY A 32 -0.06 6.86 2.27
C GLY A 32 0.45 5.74 1.35
N PHE A 33 1.28 6.06 0.36
CA PHE A 33 1.92 5.05 -0.50
C PHE A 33 2.86 4.12 0.28
N VAL A 34 3.65 4.65 1.23
CA VAL A 34 4.51 3.82 2.10
C VAL A 34 3.68 2.85 2.94
N LEU A 35 2.58 3.33 3.54
CA LEU A 35 1.68 2.49 4.32
C LEU A 35 1.04 1.40 3.44
N PHE A 36 0.64 1.73 2.21
CA PHE A 36 0.15 0.76 1.24
C PHE A 36 1.17 -0.33 0.94
N CYS A 37 2.47 -0.01 0.80
CA CYS A 37 3.51 -1.01 0.57
C CYS A 37 3.62 -2.01 1.73
N VAL A 38 3.57 -1.52 2.98
CA VAL A 38 3.63 -2.37 4.17
C VAL A 38 2.44 -3.32 4.20
N VAL A 39 1.24 -2.79 3.97
CA VAL A 39 0.00 -3.56 3.99
C VAL A 39 -0.05 -4.57 2.84
N SER A 40 0.41 -4.18 1.64
CA SER A 40 0.43 -5.07 0.49
C SER A 40 1.39 -6.24 0.70
N THR A 41 2.53 -6.02 1.38
CA THR A 41 3.44 -7.10 1.80
C THR A 41 2.76 -8.07 2.77
N LEU A 42 1.95 -7.55 3.70
CA LEU A 42 1.17 -8.37 4.61
C LEU A 42 0.11 -9.21 3.88
N TRP A 43 -0.57 -8.64 2.88
CA TRP A 43 -1.51 -9.38 2.02
C TRP A 43 -0.84 -10.43 1.14
N ILE A 44 0.39 -10.18 0.67
CA ILE A 44 1.19 -11.19 -0.03
C ILE A 44 1.47 -12.36 0.91
N TYR A 45 1.93 -12.08 2.14
CA TYR A 45 2.18 -13.12 3.13
C TYR A 45 0.92 -13.94 3.43
N ILE A 46 -0.21 -13.29 3.69
CA ILE A 46 -1.50 -13.96 3.91
C ILE A 46 -1.87 -14.81 2.70
N GLY A 47 -1.80 -14.26 1.49
CA GLY A 47 -2.14 -14.98 0.26
C GLY A 47 -1.26 -16.20 0.01
N LEU A 48 0.02 -16.15 0.36
CA LEU A 48 0.91 -17.31 0.29
C LEU A 48 0.56 -18.35 1.36
N THR A 49 0.27 -17.94 2.60
CA THR A 49 -0.09 -18.87 3.69
C THR A 49 -1.44 -19.55 3.49
N GLU A 50 -2.41 -18.86 2.88
CA GLU A 50 -3.74 -19.40 2.60
C GLU A 50 -3.82 -20.10 1.23
N ASN A 51 -2.70 -20.27 0.52
CA ASN A 51 -2.64 -20.78 -0.87
C ASN A 51 -3.52 -19.99 -1.86
N ALA A 52 -3.82 -18.73 -1.55
CA ALA A 52 -4.54 -17.80 -2.41
C ALA A 52 -3.56 -17.07 -3.33
N ILE A 53 -2.99 -17.79 -4.31
CA ILE A 53 -2.04 -17.25 -5.29
C ILE A 53 -2.55 -15.98 -5.99
N PRO A 54 -3.83 -15.87 -6.42
CA PRO A 54 -4.34 -14.64 -7.02
C PRO A 54 -4.27 -13.43 -6.09
N LEU A 55 -4.53 -13.62 -4.79
CA LEU A 55 -4.46 -12.55 -3.78
C LEU A 55 -3.03 -12.06 -3.60
N ALA A 56 -2.07 -12.99 -3.53
CA ALA A 56 -0.65 -12.67 -3.43
C ALA A 56 -0.13 -11.98 -4.70
N ALA A 57 -0.50 -12.46 -5.88
CA ALA A 57 -0.08 -11.87 -7.15
C ALA A 57 -0.61 -10.44 -7.34
N MET A 58 -1.90 -10.22 -7.05
CA MET A 58 -2.51 -8.88 -7.13
C MET A 58 -1.81 -7.90 -6.19
N ASN A 59 -1.55 -8.31 -4.95
CA ASN A 59 -0.83 -7.47 -3.99
C ASN A 59 0.64 -7.28 -4.37
N GLY A 60 1.28 -8.26 -5.02
CA GLY A 60 2.62 -8.09 -5.61
C GLY A 60 2.67 -6.94 -6.63
N VAL A 61 1.68 -6.86 -7.52
CA VAL A 61 1.58 -5.75 -8.49
C VAL A 61 1.28 -4.43 -7.79
N LEU A 62 0.35 -4.42 -6.82
CA LEU A 62 0.05 -3.23 -6.02
C LEU A 62 1.27 -2.71 -5.28
N LEU A 63 2.10 -3.58 -4.71
CA LEU A 63 3.34 -3.22 -4.03
C LEU A 63 4.29 -2.47 -4.98
N LEU A 64 4.44 -2.94 -6.22
CA LEU A 64 5.29 -2.30 -7.23
C LEU A 64 4.76 -0.91 -7.61
N ILE A 65 3.44 -0.78 -7.83
CA ILE A 65 2.81 0.50 -8.16
C ILE A 65 2.93 1.49 -7.01
N ASN A 66 2.69 1.05 -5.78
CA ASN A 66 2.80 1.92 -4.60
C ASN A 66 4.26 2.33 -4.36
N ALA A 67 5.23 1.43 -4.54
CA ALA A 67 6.65 1.77 -4.47
C ALA A 67 7.04 2.83 -5.52
N TRP A 68 6.50 2.73 -6.73
CA TRP A 68 6.66 3.77 -7.75
C TRP A 68 6.02 5.10 -7.33
N GLY A 69 4.82 5.07 -6.73
CA GLY A 69 4.15 6.24 -6.16
C GLY A 69 4.98 6.94 -5.08
N VAL A 70 5.60 6.17 -4.16
CA VAL A 70 6.55 6.71 -3.17
C VAL A 70 7.71 7.41 -3.88
N TRP A 71 8.32 6.76 -4.89
CA TRP A 71 9.44 7.34 -5.62
C TRP A 71 9.05 8.64 -6.34
N GLN A 72 7.88 8.66 -6.98
CA GLN A 72 7.36 9.84 -7.66
C GLN A 72 7.12 11.03 -6.70
N TYR A 73 6.56 10.77 -5.52
CA TYR A 73 6.22 11.85 -4.58
C TYR A 73 7.41 12.32 -3.73
N TRP A 74 8.31 11.42 -3.32
CA TRP A 74 9.52 11.78 -2.54
C TRP A 74 10.65 12.30 -3.41
N PHE A 75 11.00 11.60 -4.49
CA PHE A 75 12.24 11.86 -5.22
C PHE A 75 12.06 12.67 -6.49
N HIS A 76 10.87 12.66 -7.10
CA HIS A 76 10.66 13.44 -8.32
C HIS A 76 10.53 14.95 -7.98
N PRO A 77 11.45 15.82 -8.45
CA PRO A 77 11.42 17.26 -8.16
C PRO A 77 10.49 18.05 -9.07
N LYS A 78 9.76 17.39 -9.99
CA LYS A 78 9.18 18.05 -11.17
C LYS A 78 7.97 18.96 -10.91
N ASN A 79 7.44 18.99 -9.68
CA ASN A 79 6.41 19.96 -9.27
C ASN A 79 6.93 20.91 -8.18
N ARG A 80 8.14 21.47 -8.40
CA ARG A 80 8.57 22.75 -7.81
C ARG A 80 8.23 23.87 -8.78
N THR A 81 6.94 24.03 -9.10
CA THR A 81 6.39 25.20 -9.79
C THR A 81 5.04 25.49 -9.18
#